data_AF-A0A969LQ28-F1
#
_entry.id   AF-A0A969LQ28-F1
#
_cell.length_a   1.000
_cell.length_b   1.000
_cell.length_c   1.000
_cell.angle_alpha   90.00
_cell.angle_beta   90.00
_cell.angle_gamma   90.00
#
_symmetry.space_group_name_H-M   'P 1'
#
loop_
_entity.id
_entity.type
_entity.pdbx_description
1 polymer ?
#
loop_
_entity_poly.entity_id
_entity_poly.type
_entity_poly.pdbx_seq_one_letter_code
_entity_poly.pdbx_strand_id
1 'polypeptide(L)'
;MTVQANTLFPVYGTCTHTSGADEFYFPLLIANGVTGVRGMFEDVKNVAAWRKKITDGKINGPVIFSGGPIVDGPQPVWPGSVAVKNPEGGRKAVDSLKNKLYTDFIKVYSLLSRESFFAIAEESKKQNIPFAGHVPNLVTVMEAAKAGQKSMEHLYGMIEAAS
;
A
#
# COMPACT_ATOMS: atom_id res chain seq x y z
N MET A 1 -5.34 -18.30 24.29
CA MET A 1 -4.86 -17.09 24.99
C MET A 1 -5.14 -15.91 24.09
N THR A 2 -6.05 -15.03 24.49
CA THR A 2 -6.40 -13.83 23.74
C THR A 2 -5.54 -12.70 24.28
N VAL A 3 -4.53 -12.28 23.52
CA VAL A 3 -3.73 -11.10 23.88
C VAL A 3 -4.41 -9.88 23.24
N GLN A 4 -5.04 -9.05 24.07
CA GLN A 4 -5.39 -7.68 23.68
C GLN A 4 -4.08 -6.90 23.51
N ALA A 5 -3.65 -6.66 22.28
CA ALA A 5 -2.50 -5.83 21.98
C ALA A 5 -2.97 -4.39 21.72
N ASN A 6 -2.88 -3.56 22.76
CA ASN A 6 -3.11 -2.11 22.72
C ASN A 6 -1.76 -1.37 22.71
N THR A 7 -0.84 -1.81 21.85
CA THR A 7 0.55 -1.32 21.80
C THR A 7 0.84 -0.82 20.39
N LEU A 8 1.38 0.40 20.29
CA LEU A 8 1.81 1.05 19.05
C LEU A 8 2.50 0.04 18.11
N PHE A 9 1.95 -0.14 16.92
CA PHE A 9 2.56 -0.97 15.88
C PHE A 9 3.67 -0.17 15.17
N PRO A 10 4.96 -0.52 15.32
CA PRO A 10 5.94 -0.13 14.33
C PRO A 10 5.63 -0.92 13.06
N VAL A 11 4.88 -0.27 12.16
CA VAL A 11 4.68 -0.78 10.81
C VAL A 11 6.00 -0.58 10.06
N TYR A 12 6.82 -1.63 9.99
CA TYR A 12 7.98 -1.62 9.12
C TYR A 12 7.47 -1.69 7.67
N GLY A 13 7.69 -0.61 6.93
CA GLY A 13 7.38 -0.51 5.50
C GLY A 13 8.43 -1.30 4.70
N THR A 14 8.25 -2.60 4.63
CA THR A 14 9.06 -3.46 3.77
C THR A 14 8.33 -3.63 2.45
N CYS A 15 8.88 -3.11 1.35
CA CYS A 15 8.48 -3.52 0.00
C CYS A 15 8.87 -4.99 -0.20
N THR A 16 8.05 -5.93 0.28
CA THR A 16 8.29 -7.36 0.10
C THR A 16 7.81 -7.81 -1.27
N HIS A 17 8.60 -7.50 -2.30
CA HIS A 17 8.51 -8.17 -3.60
C HIS A 17 9.13 -9.57 -3.53
N THR A 18 8.65 -10.41 -2.62
CA THR A 18 9.28 -11.69 -2.37
C THR A 18 8.26 -12.80 -2.54
N SER A 19 8.29 -13.45 -3.71
CA SER A 19 7.81 -14.83 -3.81
C SER A 19 8.54 -15.67 -2.76
N GLY A 20 7.81 -16.44 -1.94
CA GLY A 20 8.40 -17.25 -0.86
C GLY A 20 8.65 -16.49 0.46
N ALA A 21 8.04 -15.31 0.65
CA ALA A 21 8.12 -14.56 1.92
C ALA A 21 7.74 -15.41 3.15
N ASP A 22 6.83 -16.37 2.98
CA ASP A 22 6.31 -17.23 4.03
C ASP A 22 7.28 -18.29 4.55
N GLU A 23 8.25 -18.72 3.75
CA GLU A 23 9.16 -19.81 4.14
C GLU A 23 10.32 -19.32 5.01
N PHE A 24 10.85 -18.14 4.72
CA PHE A 24 12.02 -17.62 5.41
C PHE A 24 11.81 -16.24 6.02
N TYR A 25 11.14 -15.32 5.30
CA TYR A 25 11.08 -13.93 5.72
C TYR A 25 10.16 -13.72 6.93
N PHE A 26 8.95 -14.28 6.91
CA PHE A 26 7.99 -14.11 8.01
C PHE A 26 8.45 -14.70 9.34
N PRO A 27 9.00 -15.93 9.40
CA PRO A 27 9.57 -16.44 10.65
C PRO A 27 10.72 -15.58 11.17
N LEU A 28 11.58 -15.04 10.30
CA LEU A 28 12.67 -14.15 10.69
C LEU A 28 12.14 -12.83 11.26
N LEU A 29 11.11 -12.24 10.65
CA LEU A 29 10.46 -11.04 11.18
C LEU A 29 9.92 -11.29 12.60
N ILE A 30 9.19 -12.39 12.80
CA ILE A 30 8.66 -12.76 14.12
C ILE A 30 9.79 -13.01 15.12
N ALA A 31 10.85 -13.71 14.72
CA ALA A 31 12.02 -13.96 15.57
C ALA A 31 12.72 -12.67 16.03
N ASN A 32 12.60 -11.59 15.24
CA ASN A 32 13.10 -10.25 15.56
C ASN A 32 12.03 -9.34 16.19
N GLY A 33 10.89 -9.89 16.63
CA GLY A 33 9.82 -9.14 17.30
C GLY A 33 8.95 -8.29 16.38
N VAL A 34 9.09 -8.40 15.06
CA VAL A 34 8.23 -7.70 14.09
C VAL A 34 6.93 -8.49 13.93
N THR A 35 5.85 -7.95 14.49
CA THR A 35 4.52 -8.60 14.51
C THR A 35 3.56 -8.05 13.47
N GLY A 36 3.94 -7.01 12.74
CA GLY A 36 3.12 -6.39 11.69
C GLY A 36 3.98 -5.83 10.57
N VAL A 37 3.52 -6.00 9.33
CA VAL A 37 4.17 -5.47 8.12
C VAL A 37 3.17 -4.76 7.23
N ARG A 38 3.65 -3.74 6.53
CA ARG A 38 2.91 -3.11 5.45
C ARG A 38 3.56 -3.43 4.11
N GLY A 39 2.87 -4.28 3.37
CA GLY A 39 3.16 -4.58 1.99
C GLY A 39 2.76 -3.41 1.10
N MET A 40 3.72 -2.91 0.30
CA MET A 40 3.56 -1.74 -0.56
C MET A 40 3.42 -2.10 -2.03
N PHE A 41 3.62 -3.37 -2.41
CA PHE A 41 3.32 -3.90 -3.74
C PHE A 41 3.37 -5.43 -3.75
N GLU A 42 2.20 -6.06 -3.78
CA GLU A 42 2.06 -7.51 -3.74
C GLU A 42 1.01 -8.02 -4.72
N ASP A 43 1.13 -9.28 -5.12
CA ASP A 43 0.00 -10.03 -5.66
C ASP A 43 -0.98 -10.37 -4.51
N VAL A 44 -2.20 -9.88 -4.61
CA VAL A 44 -3.25 -10.11 -3.61
C VAL A 44 -3.58 -11.59 -3.37
N LYS A 45 -3.35 -12.47 -4.36
CA LYS A 45 -3.53 -13.92 -4.19
C LYS A 45 -2.50 -14.49 -3.23
N ASN A 46 -1.25 -14.04 -3.34
CA ASN A 46 -0.18 -14.44 -2.43
C ASN A 46 -0.48 -13.92 -1.02
N VAL A 47 -0.89 -12.66 -0.89
CA VAL A 47 -1.28 -12.07 0.40
C VAL A 47 -2.42 -12.86 1.05
N ALA A 48 -3.46 -13.21 0.29
CA ALA A 48 -4.57 -14.00 0.80
C ALA A 48 -4.12 -15.41 1.26
N ALA A 49 -3.26 -16.06 0.48
CA ALA A 49 -2.68 -17.36 0.83
C ALA A 49 -1.82 -17.28 2.10
N TRP A 50 -0.97 -16.26 2.22
CA TRP A 50 -0.14 -16.03 3.40
C TRP A 50 -0.96 -15.76 4.64
N ARG A 51 -1.94 -14.84 4.56
CA ARG A 51 -2.89 -14.58 5.65
C ARG A 51 -3.57 -15.85 6.10
N LYS A 52 -4.03 -16.69 5.16
CA LYS A 52 -4.65 -17.97 5.50
C LYS A 52 -3.67 -18.91 6.22
N LYS A 53 -2.42 -19.06 5.75
CA LYS A 53 -1.42 -19.90 6.42
C LYS A 53 -1.12 -19.40 7.83
N ILE A 54 -1.04 -18.09 8.05
CA ILE A 54 -0.81 -17.47 9.37
C ILE A 54 -2.01 -17.70 10.29
N THR A 55 -3.22 -17.41 9.83
CA THR A 55 -4.45 -17.62 10.62
C THR A 55 -4.69 -19.09 10.96
N ASP A 56 -4.37 -20.01 10.04
CA ASP A 56 -4.44 -21.46 10.27
C ASP A 56 -3.32 -21.98 11.20
N GLY A 57 -2.36 -21.13 11.62
CA GLY A 57 -1.21 -21.53 12.44
C GLY A 57 -0.17 -22.39 11.71
N LYS A 58 -0.19 -22.42 10.38
CA LYS A 58 0.74 -23.21 9.54
C LYS A 58 2.11 -22.58 9.42
N ILE A 59 2.18 -21.25 9.51
CA ILE A 59 3.44 -20.49 9.55
C ILE A 59 3.34 -19.44 10.65
N ASN A 60 4.46 -19.18 11.34
CA ASN A 60 4.58 -18.01 12.20
C ASN A 60 4.87 -16.80 11.31
N GLY A 61 3.93 -15.85 11.26
CA GLY A 61 4.11 -14.65 10.47
C GLY A 61 3.41 -13.42 11.04
N PRO A 62 3.83 -12.22 10.62
CA PRO A 62 3.27 -10.96 11.10
C PRO A 62 1.86 -10.75 10.55
N VAL A 63 1.11 -9.83 11.17
CA VAL A 63 -0.10 -9.27 10.55
C VAL A 63 0.30 -8.50 9.29
N ILE A 64 -0.31 -8.85 8.16
CA ILE A 64 -0.01 -8.23 6.86
C ILE A 64 -1.07 -7.18 6.55
N PHE A 65 -0.67 -5.93 6.33
CA PHE A 65 -1.46 -4.87 5.71
C PHE A 65 -0.96 -4.64 4.28
N SER A 66 -1.79 -4.87 3.27
CA SER A 66 -1.38 -4.93 1.88
C SER A 66 -2.00 -3.82 1.04
N GLY A 67 -1.15 -3.12 0.30
CA GLY A 67 -1.56 -2.19 -0.76
C GLY A 67 -1.96 -2.90 -2.05
N GLY A 68 -1.53 -4.16 -2.22
CA GLY A 68 -1.76 -4.92 -3.45
C GLY A 68 -1.04 -4.29 -4.65
N PRO A 69 -1.61 -4.40 -5.86
CA PRO A 69 -1.10 -3.71 -7.04
C PRO A 69 -1.00 -2.20 -6.83
N ILE A 70 0.13 -1.62 -7.25
CA ILE A 70 0.32 -0.17 -7.28
C ILE A 70 -0.63 0.46 -8.29
N VAL A 71 -1.15 1.67 -8.00
CA VAL A 71 -1.86 2.52 -8.96
C VAL A 71 -0.90 3.57 -9.52
N ASP A 72 -0.69 3.54 -10.83
CA ASP A 72 0.24 4.42 -11.52
C ASP A 72 -0.37 4.99 -12.81
N GLY A 73 0.38 5.86 -13.49
CA GLY A 73 -0.01 6.47 -14.75
C GLY A 73 -0.32 5.49 -15.90
N PRO A 74 -0.63 6.00 -17.10
CA PRO A 74 -1.04 5.20 -18.25
C PRO A 74 0.04 4.22 -18.73
N GLN A 75 1.31 4.49 -18.41
CA GLN A 75 2.47 3.64 -18.68
C GLN A 75 3.22 3.43 -17.36
N PRO A 76 2.79 2.47 -16.52
CA PRO A 76 3.38 2.27 -15.20
C PRO A 76 4.86 1.92 -15.23
N VAL A 77 5.59 2.33 -14.18
CA VAL A 77 7.00 1.97 -14.01
C VAL A 77 7.19 0.46 -13.83
N TRP A 78 6.29 -0.17 -13.07
CA TRP A 78 6.42 -1.58 -12.71
C TRP A 78 5.33 -2.45 -13.35
N PRO A 79 5.70 -3.56 -14.00
CA PRO A 79 4.74 -4.57 -14.44
C PRO A 79 3.88 -5.07 -13.29
N GLY A 80 2.58 -5.28 -13.54
CA GLY A 80 1.61 -5.69 -12.51
C GLY A 80 0.92 -4.53 -11.78
N SER A 81 1.28 -3.28 -12.08
CA SER A 81 0.56 -2.09 -11.60
C SER A 81 -0.78 -1.90 -12.33
N VAL A 82 -1.73 -1.25 -11.68
CA VAL A 82 -2.98 -0.75 -12.27
C VAL A 82 -2.68 0.56 -13.01
N ALA A 83 -2.77 0.53 -14.33
CA ALA A 83 -2.58 1.71 -15.18
C ALA A 83 -3.83 2.59 -15.19
N VAL A 84 -3.67 3.86 -14.81
CA VAL A 84 -4.74 4.87 -14.78
C VAL A 84 -4.40 6.00 -15.75
N LYS A 85 -5.32 6.28 -16.67
CA LYS A 85 -5.14 7.33 -17.69
C LYS A 85 -5.81 8.66 -17.35
N ASN A 86 -6.79 8.64 -16.46
CA ASN A 86 -7.67 9.78 -16.18
C ASN A 86 -8.36 9.64 -14.81
N PRO A 87 -9.02 10.70 -14.30
CA PRO A 87 -9.74 10.69 -13.02
C PRO A 87 -10.71 9.53 -12.82
N GLU A 88 -11.45 9.17 -13.88
CA GLU A 88 -12.42 8.09 -13.82
C GLU A 88 -11.77 6.72 -13.66
N GLY A 89 -10.63 6.50 -14.34
CA GLY A 89 -9.79 5.33 -14.11
C GLY A 89 -9.27 5.28 -12.67
N GLY A 90 -8.93 6.42 -12.08
CA GLY A 90 -8.47 6.52 -10.69
C GLY A 90 -9.55 6.07 -9.70
N ARG A 91 -10.79 6.57 -9.86
CA ARG A 91 -11.91 6.15 -9.02
C ARG A 91 -12.23 4.66 -9.15
N LYS A 92 -12.24 4.15 -10.38
CA LYS A 92 -12.44 2.71 -10.65
C LYS A 92 -11.34 1.84 -10.06
N ALA A 93 -10.09 2.33 -10.05
CA ALA A 93 -8.98 1.63 -9.41
C ALA A 93 -9.21 1.50 -7.89
N VAL A 94 -9.62 2.57 -7.22
CA VAL A 94 -9.96 2.53 -5.77
C VAL A 94 -11.09 1.55 -5.51
N ASP A 95 -12.20 1.63 -6.26
CA ASP A 95 -13.33 0.72 -6.12
C ASP A 95 -12.91 -0.75 -6.29
N SER A 96 -12.16 -1.05 -7.36
CA SER A 96 -11.71 -2.42 -7.62
C SER A 96 -10.75 -2.93 -6.55
N LEU A 97 -9.76 -2.12 -6.15
CA LEU A 97 -8.76 -2.53 -5.18
C LEU A 97 -9.37 -2.78 -3.80
N LYS A 98 -10.32 -1.94 -3.38
CA LYS A 98 -11.02 -2.12 -2.10
C LYS A 98 -12.04 -3.25 -2.17
N ASN A 99 -12.99 -3.17 -3.10
CA ASN A 99 -14.22 -3.96 -3.02
C ASN A 99 -14.13 -5.30 -3.77
N LYS A 100 -13.15 -5.46 -4.68
CA LYS A 100 -12.97 -6.70 -5.45
C LYS A 100 -11.70 -7.45 -5.07
N LEU A 101 -10.62 -6.71 -4.78
CA LEU A 101 -9.32 -7.28 -4.42
C LEU A 101 -9.01 -7.21 -2.91
N TYR A 102 -9.87 -6.56 -2.12
CA TYR A 102 -9.81 -6.53 -0.65
C TYR A 102 -8.44 -6.08 -0.11
N THR A 103 -7.86 -5.07 -0.74
CA THR A 103 -6.66 -4.37 -0.23
C THR A 103 -7.00 -3.52 0.99
N ASP A 104 -6.04 -3.34 1.90
CA ASP A 104 -6.25 -2.57 3.13
C ASP A 104 -6.05 -1.07 2.94
N PHE A 105 -5.31 -0.69 1.90
CA PHE A 105 -5.08 0.68 1.48
C PHE A 105 -4.71 0.74 -0.01
N ILE A 106 -4.74 1.94 -0.60
CA ILE A 106 -4.35 2.16 -1.98
C ILE A 106 -2.91 2.65 -2.04
N LYS A 107 -2.03 1.94 -2.75
CA LYS A 107 -0.68 2.42 -3.05
C LYS A 107 -0.67 3.26 -4.33
N VAL A 108 -0.38 4.56 -4.23
CA VAL A 108 -0.19 5.46 -5.38
C VAL A 108 1.28 5.62 -5.77
N TYR A 109 1.54 5.99 -7.03
CA TYR A 109 2.89 6.05 -7.61
C TYR A 109 3.18 7.29 -8.46
N SER A 110 4.43 7.36 -8.93
CA SER A 110 5.06 8.58 -9.45
C SER A 110 4.46 9.15 -10.74
N LEU A 111 3.90 8.33 -11.63
CA LEU A 111 3.49 8.75 -12.97
C LEU A 111 2.00 9.08 -13.08
N LEU A 112 1.29 9.17 -11.95
CA LEU A 112 -0.10 9.65 -11.95
C LEU A 112 -0.19 11.09 -12.43
N SER A 113 -1.19 11.37 -13.27
CA SER A 113 -1.60 12.75 -13.52
C SER A 113 -2.11 13.38 -12.24
N ARG A 114 -1.99 14.70 -12.13
CA ARG A 114 -2.48 15.46 -10.98
C ARG A 114 -3.97 15.21 -10.73
N GLU A 115 -4.77 15.24 -11.78
CA GLU A 115 -6.22 15.03 -11.71
C GLU A 115 -6.56 13.61 -11.28
N SER A 116 -5.80 12.62 -11.74
CA SER A 116 -5.98 11.22 -11.35
C SER A 116 -5.64 11.00 -9.88
N PHE A 117 -4.57 11.64 -9.38
CA PHE A 117 -4.21 11.61 -7.97
C PHE A 117 -5.31 12.18 -7.07
N PHE A 118 -5.83 13.37 -7.38
CA PHE A 118 -6.90 13.96 -6.57
C PHE A 118 -8.21 13.17 -6.66
N ALA A 119 -8.53 12.59 -7.81
CA ALA A 119 -9.68 11.71 -7.94
C ALA A 119 -9.55 10.43 -7.09
N ILE A 120 -8.34 9.86 -6.99
CA ILE A 120 -8.04 8.75 -6.08
C ILE A 120 -8.21 9.20 -4.63
N ALA A 121 -7.65 10.35 -4.25
CA ALA A 121 -7.77 10.87 -2.89
C ALA A 121 -9.23 11.10 -2.45
N GLU A 122 -10.04 11.72 -3.33
CA GLU A 122 -11.47 11.92 -3.08
C GLU A 122 -12.23 10.60 -2.92
N GLU A 123 -11.95 9.62 -3.79
CA GLU A 123 -12.63 8.32 -3.75
C GLU A 123 -12.21 7.49 -2.55
N SER A 124 -10.92 7.49 -2.22
CA SER A 124 -10.37 6.88 -1.01
C SER A 124 -11.05 7.46 0.23
N LYS A 125 -11.25 8.78 0.29
CA LYS A 125 -11.99 9.43 1.37
C LYS A 125 -13.47 9.01 1.42
N LYS A 126 -14.17 9.01 0.28
CA LYS A 126 -15.58 8.58 0.19
C LYS A 126 -15.77 7.14 0.65
N GLN A 127 -14.86 6.25 0.28
CA GLN A 127 -14.91 4.84 0.63
C GLN A 127 -14.25 4.55 1.98
N ASN A 128 -13.71 5.55 2.69
CA ASN A 128 -13.00 5.36 3.95
C ASN A 128 -11.87 4.31 3.86
N ILE A 129 -11.11 4.31 2.76
CA ILE A 129 -9.90 3.50 2.59
C ILE A 129 -8.67 4.42 2.58
N PRO A 130 -7.63 4.15 3.40
CA PRO A 130 -6.39 4.91 3.35
C PRO A 130 -5.73 4.83 1.98
N PHE A 131 -4.95 5.85 1.64
CA PHE A 131 -4.00 5.77 0.53
C PHE A 131 -2.63 6.31 0.97
N ALA A 132 -1.58 5.73 0.41
CA ALA A 132 -0.20 5.98 0.75
C ALA A 132 0.69 5.70 -0.46
N GLY A 133 1.95 6.11 -0.44
CA GLY A 133 2.88 5.76 -1.50
C GLY A 133 3.81 6.88 -1.89
N HIS A 134 4.15 6.95 -3.17
CA HIS A 134 4.94 8.07 -3.65
C HIS A 134 4.07 9.33 -3.66
N VAL A 135 4.72 10.49 -3.61
CA VAL A 135 4.10 11.72 -4.10
C VAL A 135 4.29 11.71 -5.63
N PRO A 136 3.22 11.80 -6.45
CA PRO A 136 3.36 11.86 -7.90
C PRO A 136 4.19 13.06 -8.34
N ASN A 137 4.92 12.93 -9.45
CA ASN A 137 5.84 13.97 -9.94
C ASN A 137 5.14 15.30 -10.26
N LEU A 138 3.82 15.28 -10.48
CA LEU A 138 3.00 16.45 -10.81
C LEU A 138 2.19 17.00 -9.61
N VAL A 139 2.54 16.56 -8.39
CA VAL A 139 1.88 16.93 -7.13
C VAL A 139 2.95 17.31 -6.12
N THR A 140 2.74 18.38 -5.37
CA THR A 140 3.66 18.76 -4.29
C THR A 140 3.39 17.94 -3.02
N VAL A 141 4.40 17.79 -2.16
CA VAL A 141 4.26 17.16 -0.83
C VAL A 141 3.12 17.79 -0.03
N MET A 142 3.00 19.12 -0.04
CA MET A 142 1.96 19.84 0.69
C MET A 142 0.55 19.56 0.17
N GLU A 143 0.40 19.40 -1.15
CA GLU A 143 -0.87 19.03 -1.76
C GLU A 143 -1.25 17.59 -1.43
N ALA A 144 -0.30 16.67 -1.52
CA ALA A 144 -0.50 15.28 -1.14
C ALA A 144 -0.93 15.14 0.34
N ALA A 145 -0.27 15.88 1.23
CA ALA A 145 -0.63 15.93 2.66
C ALA A 145 -2.06 16.46 2.86
N LYS A 146 -2.41 17.59 2.23
CA LYS A 146 -3.74 18.19 2.31
C LYS A 146 -4.83 17.30 1.71
N ALA A 147 -4.51 16.53 0.68
CA ALA A 147 -5.40 15.53 0.07
C ALA A 147 -5.63 14.31 0.98
N GLY A 148 -4.89 14.18 2.08
CA GLY A 148 -5.07 13.14 3.09
C GLY A 148 -4.22 11.89 2.86
N GLN A 149 -3.16 11.97 2.06
CA GLN A 149 -2.21 10.87 1.88
C GLN A 149 -1.58 10.52 3.23
N LYS A 150 -1.75 9.26 3.68
CA LYS A 150 -1.42 8.85 5.05
C LYS A 150 0.07 8.68 5.30
N SER A 151 0.83 8.34 4.26
CA SER A 151 2.28 8.33 4.30
C SER A 151 2.88 8.54 2.91
N MET A 152 4.08 9.11 2.90
CA MET A 152 4.87 9.41 1.71
C MET A 152 6.18 8.64 1.81
N GLU A 153 6.45 7.80 0.82
CA GLU A 153 7.59 6.89 0.84
C GLU A 153 8.80 7.50 0.12
N HIS A 154 10.01 7.13 0.56
CA HIS A 154 11.30 7.45 -0.10
C HIS A 154 11.69 8.94 -0.16
N LEU A 155 11.02 9.81 0.62
CA LEU A 155 11.30 11.25 0.69
C LEU A 155 11.19 11.99 -0.66
N TYR A 156 10.51 11.42 -1.66
CA TYR A 156 10.30 12.08 -2.94
C TYR A 156 9.53 13.40 -2.77
N GLY A 157 9.98 14.45 -3.49
CA GLY A 157 9.41 15.80 -3.44
C GLY A 157 9.73 16.60 -2.17
N MET A 158 10.42 16.03 -1.17
CA MET A 158 10.72 16.74 0.08
C MET A 158 11.81 17.80 -0.08
N ILE A 159 12.83 17.56 -0.92
CA ILE A 159 13.92 18.53 -1.16
C ILE A 159 13.37 19.79 -1.83
N GLU A 160 12.49 19.63 -2.82
CA GLU A 160 11.83 20.75 -3.52
C GLU A 160 10.89 21.54 -2.59
N ALA A 161 10.33 20.90 -1.56
CA ALA A 161 9.45 21.57 -0.60
C ALA A 161 10.22 22.40 0.45
N ALA A 162 11.54 22.20 0.60
CA ALA A 162 12.38 22.82 1.62
C ALA A 162 13.24 23.99 1.09
N SER A 163 13.20 24.26 -0.22
CA SER A 163 13.88 25.38 -0.89
C SER A 163 12.96 26.58 -1.07
#